data_AF-A0A844SX13-F1
#
_entry.id   AF-A0A844SX13-F1
#
_cell.length_a   1.000
_cell.length_b   1.000
_cell.length_c   1.000
_cell.angle_alpha   90.00
_cell.angle_beta   90.00
_cell.angle_gamma   90.00
#
_symmetry.space_group_name_H-M   'P 1'
#
loop_
_entity.id
_entity.type
_entity.pdbx_description
1 polymer ?
#
loop_
_entity_poly.entity_id
_entity_poly.type
_entity_poly.pdbx_seq_one_letter_code
_entity_poly.pdbx_strand_id
1 'polypeptide(L)'
;MKRLLSSLLVSLSAAWLPASAKEPRQLVSQDYHVVSATPGVQIFLRNKHAKDLTTFDASRTVLYVHGSTQPSETVFDLALGQGSWADYVASHGYDVWLVDVRGYGGSTPPTDQS
;
A
#
# COMPACT_ATOMS: atom_id res chain seq x y z
N MET A 1 -64.30 35.51 13.44
CA MET A 1 -63.63 36.18 12.31
C MET A 1 -62.22 35.60 12.16
N LYS A 2 -61.92 35.04 10.98
CA LYS A 2 -60.64 34.41 10.60
C LYS A 2 -59.56 35.48 10.40
N ARG A 3 -58.32 35.27 10.88
CA ARG A 3 -57.00 35.58 10.24
C ARG A 3 -55.90 34.85 11.03
N LEU A 4 -55.52 33.62 10.69
CA LEU A 4 -54.51 33.19 9.70
C LEU A 4 -53.09 33.74 9.94
N LEU A 5 -52.24 32.82 10.42
CA LEU A 5 -50.88 32.45 9.99
C LEU A 5 -49.80 33.54 9.81
N SER A 6 -48.61 33.25 10.37
CA SER A 6 -47.38 33.06 9.59
C SER A 6 -46.30 32.40 10.44
N SER A 7 -46.21 31.07 10.38
CA SER A 7 -45.08 30.31 10.92
C SER A 7 -43.90 30.46 9.97
N LEU A 8 -42.80 31.04 10.45
CA LEU A 8 -41.56 31.21 9.70
C LEU A 8 -40.86 29.84 9.60
N LEU A 9 -40.97 29.18 8.45
CA LEU A 9 -40.21 27.97 8.12
C LEU A 9 -38.75 28.37 7.87
N VAL A 10 -37.88 28.09 8.84
CA VAL A 10 -36.43 28.12 8.65
C VAL A 10 -36.03 26.85 7.90
N SER A 11 -35.76 26.99 6.61
CA SER A 11 -35.20 25.93 5.77
C SER A 11 -33.74 25.69 6.18
N LEU A 12 -33.49 24.56 6.84
CA LEU A 12 -32.14 24.10 7.17
C LEU A 12 -31.50 23.47 5.91
N SER A 13 -30.84 24.29 5.10
CA SER A 13 -30.03 23.80 3.98
C SER A 13 -28.83 23.03 4.53
N ALA A 14 -28.85 21.70 4.46
CA ALA A 14 -27.68 20.89 4.74
C ALA A 14 -26.61 21.19 3.68
N ALA A 15 -25.63 22.03 4.03
CA ALA A 15 -24.47 22.27 3.19
C ALA A 15 -23.69 20.97 3.04
N TRP A 16 -23.59 20.47 1.81
CA TRP A 16 -22.68 19.37 1.48
C TRP A 16 -21.26 19.90 1.65
N LEU A 17 -20.63 19.61 2.79
CA LEU A 17 -19.20 19.82 2.93
C LEU A 17 -18.52 18.74 2.06
N PRO A 18 -17.70 19.11 1.06
CA PRO A 18 -16.90 18.12 0.37
C PRO A 18 -16.03 17.42 1.41
N ALA A 19 -15.99 16.09 1.38
CA ALA A 19 -15.06 15.34 2.19
C ALA A 19 -13.65 15.88 1.90
N SER A 20 -12.96 16.37 2.93
CA SER A 20 -11.58 16.82 2.79
C SER A 20 -10.76 15.61 2.36
N ALA A 21 -10.35 15.59 1.09
CA ALA A 21 -9.41 14.59 0.61
C ALA A 21 -8.09 14.83 1.35
N LYS A 22 -7.66 13.85 2.15
CA LYS A 22 -6.37 13.89 2.82
C LYS A 22 -5.28 14.02 1.73
N GLU A 23 -4.34 14.95 1.91
CA GLU A 23 -3.24 15.11 0.95
C GLU A 23 -2.53 13.76 0.74
N PRO A 24 -2.07 13.48 -0.50
CA PRO A 24 -1.35 12.25 -0.79
C PRO A 24 -0.15 12.13 0.15
N ARG A 25 -0.09 11.05 0.92
CA ARG A 25 1.07 10.82 1.79
C ARG A 25 2.29 10.55 0.93
N GLN A 26 3.39 11.24 1.24
CA GLN A 26 4.68 10.92 0.64
C GLN A 26 5.08 9.51 1.03
N LEU A 27 5.26 8.63 0.05
CA LEU A 27 5.74 7.27 0.28
C LEU A 27 7.27 7.20 0.15
N VAL A 28 7.88 6.30 0.90
CA VAL A 28 9.27 5.88 0.74
C VAL A 28 9.29 4.43 0.27
N SER A 29 10.31 4.07 -0.51
CA SER A 29 10.55 2.71 -1.00
C SER A 29 12.00 2.35 -0.73
N GLN A 30 12.22 1.16 -0.19
CA GLN A 30 13.55 0.65 0.16
C GLN A 30 13.66 -0.81 -0.25
N ASP A 31 14.78 -1.15 -0.89
CA ASP A 31 15.07 -2.48 -1.38
C ASP A 31 16.15 -3.13 -0.51
N TYR A 32 15.99 -4.42 -0.24
CA TYR A 32 16.86 -5.21 0.63
C TYR A 32 17.17 -6.55 0.00
N HIS A 33 18.34 -7.10 0.35
CA HIS A 33 18.67 -8.50 0.14
C HIS A 33 18.99 -9.14 1.47
N VAL A 34 18.31 -10.25 1.77
CA VAL A 34 18.57 -11.05 2.97
C VAL A 34 19.17 -12.39 2.58
N VAL A 35 20.17 -12.84 3.35
CA VAL A 35 20.77 -14.15 3.18
C VAL A 35 19.73 -15.23 3.52
N SER A 36 19.57 -16.20 2.62
CA SER A 36 18.69 -17.35 2.86
C SER A 36 19.44 -18.50 3.55
N ALA A 37 18.71 -19.53 3.99
CA ALA A 37 19.32 -20.76 4.49
C ALA A 37 20.05 -21.57 3.39
N THR A 38 19.78 -21.29 2.10
CA THR A 38 20.47 -21.93 0.98
C THR A 38 21.76 -21.17 0.67
N PRO A 39 22.94 -21.83 0.73
CA PRO A 39 24.22 -21.19 0.43
C PRO A 39 24.22 -20.49 -0.93
N GLY A 40 24.69 -19.25 -0.96
CA GLY A 40 24.77 -18.45 -2.18
C GLY A 40 23.44 -17.86 -2.66
N VAL A 41 22.30 -18.15 -2.01
CA VAL A 41 21.00 -17.58 -2.37
C VAL A 41 20.65 -16.41 -1.45
N GLN A 42 20.38 -15.26 -2.06
CA GLN A 42 19.81 -14.09 -1.40
C GLN A 42 18.37 -13.88 -1.84
N ILE A 43 17.54 -13.46 -0.89
CA ILE A 43 16.13 -13.13 -1.10
C ILE A 43 15.98 -11.62 -1.16
N PHE A 44 15.38 -11.13 -2.24
CA PHE A 44 15.03 -9.73 -2.42
C PHE A 44 13.74 -9.41 -1.70
N LEU A 45 13.74 -8.27 -1.02
CA LEU A 45 12.55 -7.65 -0.46
C LEU A 45 12.47 -6.18 -0.86
N ARG A 46 11.26 -5.71 -1.09
CA ARG A 46 10.95 -4.28 -1.16
C ARG A 46 10.03 -3.92 -0.01
N ASN A 47 10.35 -2.84 0.68
CA ASN A 47 9.49 -2.21 1.67
C ASN A 47 8.98 -0.87 1.17
N LYS A 48 7.70 -0.60 1.39
CA LYS A 48 7.05 0.69 1.10
C LYS A 48 6.19 1.09 2.28
N HIS A 49 6.36 2.33 2.74
CA HIS A 49 5.54 2.92 3.79
C HIS A 49 5.42 4.42 3.59
N ALA A 50 4.47 5.04 4.29
CA ALA A 50 4.40 6.49 4.32
C ALA A 50 5.58 7.07 5.11
N LYS A 51 6.20 8.13 4.61
CA LYS A 51 7.39 8.76 5.22
C LYS A 51 7.20 9.18 6.68
N ASP A 52 5.97 9.46 7.08
CA ASP A 52 5.58 9.84 8.44
C ASP A 52 5.28 8.64 9.36
N LEU A 53 5.30 7.40 8.84
CA LEU A 53 5.17 6.19 9.63
C LEU A 53 6.46 5.94 10.42
N THR A 54 6.38 6.07 11.74
CA THR A 54 7.53 5.96 12.66
C THR A 54 7.41 4.79 13.64
N THR A 55 6.23 4.16 13.71
CA THR A 55 5.96 2.99 14.54
C THR A 55 5.55 1.84 13.64
N PHE A 56 6.23 0.71 13.78
CA PHE A 56 6.03 -0.49 12.97
C PHE A 56 5.51 -1.61 13.88
N ASP A 57 4.28 -2.05 13.63
CA ASP A 57 3.64 -3.13 14.38
C ASP A 57 3.08 -4.19 13.45
N ALA A 58 2.96 -5.42 13.94
CA ALA A 58 2.48 -6.55 13.15
C ALA A 58 1.02 -6.39 12.68
N SER A 59 0.19 -5.59 13.38
CA SER A 59 -1.21 -5.35 12.99
C SER A 59 -1.34 -4.43 11.76
N ARG A 60 -0.30 -3.66 11.47
CA ARG A 60 -0.19 -2.75 10.31
C ARG A 60 0.91 -3.15 9.34
N THR A 61 1.50 -4.34 9.49
CA THR A 61 2.49 -4.86 8.55
C THR A 61 1.84 -5.87 7.61
N VAL A 62 2.07 -5.75 6.31
CA VAL A 62 1.57 -6.69 5.29
C VAL A 62 2.75 -7.21 4.48
N LEU A 63 2.83 -8.52 4.31
CA LEU A 63 3.79 -9.17 3.41
C LEU A 63 3.04 -9.76 2.21
N TYR A 64 3.35 -9.26 1.01
CA TYR A 64 2.91 -9.83 -0.25
C TYR A 64 3.91 -10.85 -0.76
N VAL A 65 3.38 -12.03 -1.10
CA VAL A 65 4.12 -13.14 -1.69
C VAL A 65 3.53 -13.42 -3.06
N HIS A 66 4.35 -13.37 -4.11
CA HIS A 66 3.89 -13.66 -5.46
C HIS A 66 3.63 -15.15 -5.68
N GLY A 67 2.86 -15.47 -6.73
CA GLY A 67 2.59 -16.85 -7.16
C GLY A 67 3.68 -17.39 -8.08
N SER A 68 3.35 -18.39 -8.91
CA SER A 68 4.25 -18.79 -9.99
C SER A 68 4.29 -17.73 -11.10
N THR A 69 5.37 -17.70 -11.88
CA THR A 69 5.52 -16.96 -13.15
C THR A 69 6.00 -15.51 -13.05
N GLN A 70 5.52 -14.70 -12.11
CA GLN A 70 5.80 -13.27 -12.05
C GLN A 70 6.35 -12.86 -10.66
N PRO A 71 7.40 -12.02 -10.59
CA PRO A 71 7.91 -11.52 -9.31
C PRO A 71 7.00 -10.46 -8.70
N SER A 72 7.16 -10.21 -7.40
CA SER A 72 6.25 -9.40 -6.59
C SER A 72 6.11 -7.97 -7.09
N GLU A 73 7.14 -7.36 -7.65
CA GLU A 73 7.05 -5.98 -8.15
C GLU A 73 6.11 -5.89 -9.34
N THR A 74 6.06 -6.91 -10.20
CA THR A 74 5.13 -6.90 -11.35
C THR A 74 3.69 -7.20 -10.95
N VAL A 75 3.47 -7.89 -9.84
CA VAL A 75 2.13 -8.28 -9.37
C VAL A 75 1.52 -7.22 -8.46
N PHE A 76 2.32 -6.65 -7.56
CA PHE A 76 1.84 -5.77 -6.48
C PHE A 76 2.37 -4.34 -6.58
N ASP A 77 3.55 -4.13 -7.18
CA ASP A 77 4.19 -2.80 -7.27
C ASP A 77 4.23 -2.21 -8.69
N LEU A 78 3.47 -2.79 -9.62
CA LEU A 78 3.37 -2.26 -10.97
C LEU A 78 2.52 -0.98 -10.94
N ALA A 79 3.15 0.15 -11.26
CA ALA A 79 2.45 1.43 -11.29
C ALA A 79 1.45 1.46 -12.46
N LEU A 80 0.15 1.54 -12.13
CA LEU A 80 -0.95 1.65 -13.07
C LEU A 80 -1.76 2.92 -12.75
N GLY A 81 -1.71 3.91 -13.64
CA GLY A 81 -2.39 5.19 -13.40
C GLY A 81 -1.74 5.99 -12.26
N GLN A 82 -2.40 6.05 -11.10
CA GLN A 82 -1.99 6.91 -9.98
C GLN A 82 -1.01 6.25 -8.99
N GLY A 83 -0.62 5.00 -9.22
CA GLY A 83 0.33 4.28 -8.37
C GLY A 83 0.18 2.77 -8.54
N SER A 84 0.86 2.01 -7.69
CA SER A 84 0.68 0.56 -7.61
C SER A 84 -0.31 0.15 -6.51
N TRP A 85 -0.64 -1.15 -6.45
CA TRP A 85 -1.38 -1.69 -5.32
C TRP A 85 -0.60 -1.52 -4.00
N ALA A 86 0.71 -1.72 -4.01
CA ALA A 86 1.56 -1.47 -2.85
C ALA A 86 1.55 0.01 -2.42
N ASP A 87 1.54 0.96 -3.38
CA ASP A 87 1.37 2.39 -3.07
C ASP A 87 0.03 2.67 -2.39
N TYR A 88 -1.04 2.06 -2.92
CA TYR A 88 -2.37 2.20 -2.34
C TYR A 88 -2.37 1.75 -0.88
N VAL A 89 -1.88 0.54 -0.59
CA VAL A 89 -1.89 0.00 0.78
C VAL A 89 -0.96 0.80 1.72
N ALA A 90 0.24 1.18 1.26
CA ALA A 90 1.17 2.00 2.04
C ALA A 90 0.58 3.39 2.36
N SER A 91 -0.11 4.02 1.40
CA SER A 91 -0.80 5.31 1.61
C SER A 91 -1.96 5.23 2.60
N HIS A 92 -2.43 4.02 2.92
CA HIS A 92 -3.43 3.74 3.97
C HIS A 92 -2.81 3.40 5.33
N GLY A 93 -1.49 3.52 5.47
CA GLY A 93 -0.78 3.50 6.76
C GLY A 93 -0.29 2.12 7.16
N TYR A 94 -0.10 1.25 6.18
CA TYR A 94 0.53 -0.03 6.37
C TYR A 94 2.02 0.06 6.06
N ASP A 95 2.80 -0.74 6.78
CA ASP A 95 4.17 -1.10 6.44
C ASP A 95 4.13 -2.27 5.45
N VAL A 96 4.35 -1.99 4.17
CA VAL A 96 4.12 -2.94 3.09
C VAL A 96 5.43 -3.57 2.66
N TRP A 97 5.50 -4.89 2.73
CA TRP A 97 6.62 -5.69 2.28
C TRP A 97 6.24 -6.55 1.08
N LEU A 98 7.14 -6.64 0.11
CA LEU A 98 7.07 -7.53 -1.02
C LEU A 98 8.29 -8.44 -0.93
N VAL A 99 8.12 -9.73 -1.18
CA VAL A 99 9.23 -10.69 -1.24
C VAL A 99 9.24 -11.39 -2.57
N ASP A 100 10.42 -11.52 -3.17
CA ASP A 100 10.63 -12.42 -4.29
C ASP A 100 11.23 -13.72 -3.77
N VAL A 101 10.56 -14.85 -3.97
CA VAL A 101 11.14 -16.14 -3.60
C VAL A 101 12.31 -16.46 -4.54
N ARG A 102 13.19 -17.39 -4.13
CA ARG A 102 14.38 -17.77 -4.90
C ARG A 102 14.07 -18.00 -6.39
N GLY A 103 14.91 -17.48 -7.28
CA GLY A 103 14.73 -17.59 -8.73
C GLY A 103 13.71 -16.64 -9.36
N TYR A 104 13.15 -15.71 -8.60
CA TYR A 104 12.28 -14.65 -9.11
C TYR A 104 12.87 -13.26 -8.88
N GLY A 105 12.53 -12.34 -9.79
CA GLY A 105 12.79 -10.91 -9.65
C GLY A 105 14.21 -10.58 -9.21
N GLY A 106 14.34 -9.89 -8.09
CA GLY A 106 15.63 -9.49 -7.52
C GLY A 106 16.38 -10.60 -6.75
N SER A 107 15.76 -11.76 -6.54
CA SER A 107 16.33 -12.87 -5.76
C SER A 107 17.30 -13.72 -6.57
N THR A 108 18.28 -14.32 -5.89
CA THR A 108 19.27 -15.17 -6.55
C THR A 108 18.61 -16.44 -7.10
N PRO A 109 18.91 -16.85 -8.35
CA PRO A 109 18.46 -18.13 -8.87
C PRO A 109 19.20 -19.31 -8.21
N PRO A 110 18.55 -20.46 -8.04
CA PRO A 110 19.23 -21.66 -7.56
C PRO A 110 20.31 -22.13 -8.56
N THR A 111 21.45 -22.57 -8.05
CA THR A 111 22.56 -23.09 -8.88
C THR A 111 22.40 -24.57 -9.28
N ASP A 112 21.41 -25.26 -8.71
CA ASP A 112 21.13 -26.69 -8.89
C ASP A 112 20.09 -26.98 -9.98
N GLN A 113 19.66 -25.97 -10.73
CA GLN A 113 18.73 -26.11 -11.85
C GLN A 113 19.54 -26.32 -13.14
N SER A 114 20.03 -27.55 -13.35
CA SER A 114 20.59 -28.04 -14.61
C SER A 114 19.69 -29.09 -15.23
#